data_AF-A0A350DAK5-F1
#
_entry.id   AF-A0A350DAK5-F1
#
_cell.length_a   1.000
_cell.length_b   1.000
_cell.length_c   1.000
_cell.angle_alpha   90.00
_cell.angle_beta   90.00
_cell.angle_gamma   90.00
#
_symmetry.space_group_name_H-M   'P 1'
#
loop_
_entity.id
_entity.type
_entity.pdbx_description
1 polymer ?
#
loop_
_entity_poly.entity_id
_entity_poly.type
_entity_poly.pdbx_seq_one_letter_code
_entity_poly.pdbx_strand_id
1 'polypeptide(L)'
;MLRLTDTGYADYPVVDPEKNRLYFVGLTSAGFDLFSKELTLTEFTLPEDKRSPRPHLRHIEAKDVGYSENLKTLFPKIRIPFPTGILLAGSDAVGENLYGIIPYLKEDRELGLEGLIFSSFFKPSCFLLRFKKDDLFRLTWGYPLVERLAPGLSRVDLSLEAGVQDGLKDEYLTPGVTFGFRFPRWSANLLSRYYIGKKDEGLRGSATFRRYISNSHLELLGDYDYRGRTRLRTFPQIGVDNALSLEYSFPLLKLRKGLWNPSIFFEDLSCVFFAEGSFQGSLFGGGVELRQEGSLGAVYRPLKFITCLGLGLNKDGEGIVYVGWALK
;
A
#
# COMPACT_ATOMS: atom_id res chain seq x y z
N MET A 1 -15.29 21.92 8.66
CA MET A 1 -16.09 20.82 9.24
C MET A 1 -17.28 21.42 9.95
N LEU A 2 -18.48 20.92 9.66
CA LEU A 2 -19.73 21.40 10.26
C LEU A 2 -20.18 20.36 11.29
N ARG A 3 -20.36 20.76 12.55
CA ARG A 3 -20.69 19.83 13.63
C ARG A 3 -22.14 19.37 13.49
N LEU A 4 -22.36 18.06 13.39
CA LEU A 4 -23.68 17.44 13.19
C LEU A 4 -24.33 16.97 14.50
N THR A 5 -23.51 16.57 15.48
CA THR A 5 -23.89 16.07 16.82
C THR A 5 -22.85 16.51 17.86
N ASP A 6 -23.07 16.19 19.13
CA ASP A 6 -22.13 16.52 20.21
C ASP A 6 -20.73 15.91 20.01
N THR A 7 -20.59 14.87 19.20
CA THR A 7 -19.29 14.22 18.93
C THR A 7 -18.98 14.05 17.44
N GLY A 8 -19.91 14.36 16.54
CA GLY A 8 -19.82 14.09 15.11
C GLY A 8 -19.73 15.35 14.25
N TYR A 9 -18.93 15.27 13.19
CA TYR A 9 -18.75 16.34 12.20
C TYR A 9 -19.09 15.81 10.80
N ALA A 10 -19.66 16.68 9.96
CA ALA A 10 -19.83 16.45 8.54
C ALA A 10 -18.47 16.53 7.84
N ASP A 11 -18.17 15.49 7.06
CA ASP A 11 -17.06 15.48 6.11
C ASP A 11 -17.53 16.04 4.76
N TYR A 12 -16.74 16.94 4.18
CA TYR A 12 -17.06 17.72 2.95
C TYR A 12 -18.52 18.24 2.86
N PRO A 13 -18.98 19.05 3.83
CA PRO A 13 -20.34 19.59 3.80
C PRO A 13 -20.55 20.57 2.66
N VAL A 14 -21.67 20.45 1.96
CA VAL A 14 -22.18 21.45 1.01
C VAL A 14 -23.46 22.04 1.60
N VAL A 15 -23.48 23.36 1.75
CA VAL A 15 -24.63 24.10 2.27
C VAL A 15 -25.41 24.67 1.09
N ASP A 16 -26.71 24.35 1.01
CA ASP A 16 -27.68 24.99 0.12
C ASP A 16 -28.53 25.95 0.97
N PRO A 17 -28.15 27.25 1.03
CA PRO A 17 -28.84 28.23 1.86
C PRO A 17 -30.25 28.54 1.36
N GLU A 18 -30.53 28.41 0.06
CA GLU A 18 -31.86 28.68 -0.51
C GLU A 18 -32.86 27.61 -0.08
N LYS A 19 -32.42 26.35 0.04
CA LYS A 19 -33.26 25.24 0.49
C LYS A 19 -33.15 24.94 1.98
N ASN A 20 -32.38 25.71 2.72
CA ASN A 20 -32.04 25.47 4.13
C ASN A 20 -31.58 24.03 4.40
N ARG A 21 -30.74 23.46 3.50
CA ARG A 21 -30.25 22.08 3.62
C ARG A 21 -28.73 22.01 3.69
N LEU A 22 -28.27 21.06 4.49
CA LEU A 22 -26.90 20.60 4.54
C LEU A 22 -26.81 19.23 3.86
N TYR A 23 -26.00 19.13 2.82
CA TYR A 23 -25.64 17.86 2.20
C TYR A 23 -24.25 17.46 2.67
N PHE A 24 -24.06 16.19 3.02
CA PHE A 24 -22.77 15.71 3.49
C PHE A 24 -22.58 14.23 3.19
N VAL A 25 -21.31 13.82 3.09
CA VAL A 25 -20.97 12.42 2.97
C VAL A 25 -20.91 11.82 4.38
N GLY A 26 -21.73 10.80 4.63
CA GLY A 26 -21.81 10.10 5.90
C GLY A 26 -21.38 8.65 5.76
N LEU A 27 -20.91 8.06 6.87
CA LEU A 27 -20.50 6.66 6.91
C LEU A 27 -21.67 5.78 7.37
N THR A 28 -22.01 4.78 6.57
CA THR A 28 -22.96 3.71 6.90
C THR A 28 -22.28 2.35 6.93
N SER A 29 -23.02 1.31 7.31
CA SER A 29 -22.57 -0.08 7.15
C SER A 29 -22.31 -0.46 5.69
N ALA A 30 -23.01 0.16 4.73
CA ALA A 30 -22.82 -0.08 3.30
C ALA A 30 -21.62 0.70 2.70
N GLY A 31 -21.05 1.67 3.43
CA GLY A 31 -19.98 2.54 2.95
C GLY A 31 -20.36 4.02 3.09
N PHE A 32 -19.72 4.86 2.29
CA PHE A 32 -20.05 6.29 2.24
C PHE A 32 -21.31 6.52 1.42
N ASP A 33 -22.22 7.33 1.95
CA ASP A 33 -23.46 7.71 1.27
C ASP A 33 -23.74 9.20 1.45
N LEU A 34 -24.59 9.76 0.58
CA LEU A 34 -24.97 11.16 0.60
C LEU A 34 -26.19 11.37 1.49
N PHE A 35 -26.02 12.16 2.54
CA PHE A 35 -27.09 12.51 3.46
C PHE A 35 -27.51 13.96 3.27
N SER A 36 -28.77 14.23 3.59
CA SER A 36 -29.27 15.60 3.74
C SER A 36 -29.89 15.78 5.12
N LYS A 37 -29.61 16.93 5.74
CA LYS A 37 -30.23 17.36 6.99
C LYS A 37 -30.68 18.80 6.83
N GLU A 38 -31.71 19.17 7.58
CA GLU A 38 -32.06 20.59 7.72
C GLU A 38 -30.89 21.35 8.33
N LEU A 39 -30.60 22.53 7.78
CA LEU A 39 -29.50 23.36 8.23
C LEU A 39 -29.90 24.05 9.54
N THR A 40 -29.22 23.70 10.62
CA THR A 40 -29.35 24.37 11.92
C THR A 40 -28.02 25.05 12.26
N LEU A 41 -27.94 26.36 12.04
CA LEU A 41 -26.77 27.14 12.39
C LEU A 41 -26.90 27.61 13.84
N THR A 42 -25.95 27.23 14.68
CA THR A 42 -25.82 27.81 16.02
C THR A 42 -24.86 28.99 15.93
N GLU A 43 -25.27 30.16 16.42
CA GLU A 43 -24.34 31.29 16.55
C GLU A 43 -23.22 30.92 17.51
N PHE A 44 -21.98 30.95 17.02
CA PHE A 44 -20.79 30.71 17.81
C PHE A 44 -19.96 31.99 17.86
N THR A 45 -19.88 32.59 19.03
CA THR A 45 -18.94 33.68 19.32
C THR A 45 -17.57 33.07 19.61
N LEU A 46 -16.62 33.34 18.70
CA LEU A 46 -15.22 32.96 18.91
C LEU A 46 -14.70 33.61 20.20
N PRO A 47 -14.04 32.86 21.11
CA PRO A 47 -13.33 33.45 22.23
C PRO A 47 -12.31 34.47 21.73
N GLU A 48 -12.19 35.61 22.41
CA GLU A 48 -11.15 36.61 22.15
C GLU A 48 -9.78 36.09 22.63
N ASP A 49 -9.26 35.06 21.99
CA ASP A 49 -7.86 34.66 22.18
C ASP A 49 -6.93 35.55 21.33
N LYS A 50 -5.73 35.79 21.86
CA LYS A 50 -4.63 36.44 21.13
C LYS A 50 -4.29 35.58 19.91
N ARG A 51 -4.93 35.88 18.77
CA ARG A 51 -4.68 35.22 17.51
C ARG A 51 -3.20 35.38 17.16
N SER A 52 -2.53 34.27 16.90
CA SER A 52 -1.25 34.29 16.18
C SER A 52 -1.45 35.13 14.90
N PRO A 53 -0.46 35.94 14.48
CA PRO A 53 -0.56 36.68 13.23
C PRO A 53 -0.96 35.70 12.13
N ARG A 54 -2.03 36.03 11.39
CA ARG A 54 -2.55 35.17 10.33
C ARG A 54 -1.37 34.84 9.41
N PRO A 55 -1.09 33.55 9.13
CA PRO A 55 -0.10 33.23 8.12
C PRO A 55 -0.50 33.97 6.85
N HIS A 56 0.47 34.60 6.19
CA HIS A 56 0.26 35.17 4.85
C HIS A 56 0.03 34.00 3.88
N LEU A 57 -1.17 33.43 3.91
CA LEU A 57 -1.66 32.56 2.88
C LEU A 57 -1.70 33.42 1.62
N ARG A 58 -0.83 33.12 0.65
CA ARG A 58 -0.97 33.69 -0.69
C ARG A 58 -2.41 33.45 -1.13
N HIS A 59 -3.03 34.47 -1.71
CA HIS A 59 -4.36 34.32 -2.29
C HIS A 59 -4.27 33.22 -3.35
N ILE A 60 -4.80 32.04 -3.06
CA ILE A 60 -4.92 30.96 -4.02
C ILE A 60 -6.28 31.15 -4.66
N GLU A 61 -6.30 31.72 -5.86
CA GLU A 61 -7.49 31.67 -6.71
C GLU A 61 -7.61 30.25 -7.26
N ALA A 62 -8.69 29.56 -6.90
CA ALA A 62 -9.06 28.33 -7.56
C ALA A 62 -9.46 28.66 -9.00
N LYS A 63 -8.62 28.28 -9.96
CA LYS A 63 -8.94 28.41 -11.37
C LYS A 63 -9.62 27.13 -11.83
N ASP A 64 -10.73 27.27 -12.55
CA ASP A 64 -11.35 26.16 -13.26
C ASP A 64 -10.41 25.77 -14.41
N VAL A 65 -9.72 24.65 -14.26
CA VAL A 65 -8.72 24.18 -15.22
C VAL A 65 -9.00 22.72 -15.59
N GLY A 66 -8.70 22.37 -16.83
CA GLY A 66 -8.82 21.00 -17.29
C GLY A 66 -7.86 20.06 -16.57
N TYR A 67 -8.18 18.77 -16.56
CA TYR A 67 -7.37 17.73 -15.90
C TYR A 67 -5.93 17.65 -16.43
N SER A 68 -5.67 18.11 -17.65
CA SER A 68 -4.31 18.22 -18.20
C SER A 68 -3.39 19.08 -17.33
N GLU A 69 -3.93 20.11 -16.64
CA GLU A 69 -3.14 20.90 -15.69
C GLU A 69 -2.72 20.06 -14.47
N ASN A 70 -3.55 19.11 -14.03
CA ASN A 70 -3.16 18.15 -12.98
C ASN A 70 -1.99 17.28 -13.44
N LEU A 71 -2.03 16.77 -14.67
CA LEU A 71 -0.94 15.96 -15.22
C LEU A 71 0.38 16.73 -15.31
N LYS A 72 0.35 18.05 -15.57
CA LYS A 72 1.57 18.89 -15.55
C LYS A 72 2.27 18.91 -14.19
N THR A 73 1.55 18.57 -13.10
CA THR A 73 2.12 18.52 -11.76
C THR A 73 2.84 17.21 -11.43
N LEU A 74 2.87 16.23 -12.35
CA LEU A 74 3.62 14.96 -12.25
C LEU A 74 5.15 15.13 -12.33
N PHE A 75 5.66 16.34 -12.18
CA PHE A 75 7.10 16.57 -12.14
C PHE A 75 7.73 15.95 -10.87
N PRO A 76 8.97 15.43 -10.89
CA PRO A 76 9.54 14.73 -9.74
C PRO A 76 9.70 15.65 -8.54
N LYS A 77 8.91 15.34 -7.51
CA LYS A 77 8.85 16.08 -6.24
C LYS A 77 9.85 15.52 -5.24
N ILE A 78 10.15 14.23 -5.30
CA ILE A 78 11.17 13.55 -4.50
C ILE A 78 12.35 13.22 -5.41
N ARG A 79 13.55 13.64 -4.98
CA ARG A 79 14.83 13.36 -5.64
C ARG A 79 15.83 13.00 -4.56
N ILE A 80 16.08 11.70 -4.38
CA ILE A 80 17.00 11.23 -3.36
C ILE A 80 18.23 10.68 -4.07
N PRO A 81 19.44 11.24 -3.83
CA PRO A 81 20.65 10.63 -4.33
C PRO A 81 20.83 9.26 -3.68
N PHE A 82 21.09 8.26 -4.51
CA PHE A 82 21.39 6.89 -4.14
C PHE A 82 22.80 6.56 -4.66
N PRO A 83 23.54 5.62 -4.05
CA PRO A 83 24.88 5.26 -4.55
C PRO A 83 24.90 4.86 -6.03
N THR A 84 23.78 4.36 -6.55
CA THR A 84 23.59 3.88 -7.92
C THR A 84 22.91 4.89 -8.85
N GLY A 85 22.50 6.08 -8.38
CA GLY A 85 21.81 7.08 -9.22
C GLY A 85 20.90 8.02 -8.42
N ILE A 86 19.82 8.51 -9.04
CA ILE A 86 18.81 9.32 -8.35
C ILE A 86 17.49 8.57 -8.32
N LEU A 87 16.94 8.35 -7.13
CA LEU A 87 15.56 7.93 -6.96
C LEU A 87 14.65 9.10 -7.28
N LEU A 88 13.73 8.91 -8.21
CA LEU A 88 12.72 9.89 -8.58
C LEU A 88 11.35 9.36 -8.18
N ALA A 89 10.58 10.16 -7.45
CA ALA A 89 9.18 9.83 -7.17
C ALA A 89 8.33 11.08 -7.15
N GLY A 90 7.05 10.91 -7.46
CA GLY A 90 6.12 12.01 -7.50
C GLY A 90 4.69 11.56 -7.74
N SER A 91 3.76 12.45 -7.43
CA SER A 91 2.36 12.29 -7.76
C SER A 91 1.81 13.59 -8.34
N ASP A 92 0.69 13.48 -9.05
CA ASP A 92 -0.07 14.65 -9.47
C ASP A 92 -0.69 15.41 -8.27
N ALA A 93 -1.29 16.55 -8.55
CA ALA A 93 -1.88 17.45 -7.57
C ALA A 93 -3.16 16.91 -6.93
N VAL A 94 -3.67 15.75 -7.38
CA VAL A 94 -4.85 15.10 -6.80
C VAL A 94 -4.54 13.72 -6.23
N GLY A 95 -3.30 13.25 -6.38
CA GLY A 95 -2.83 11.94 -5.90
C GLY A 95 -3.41 10.75 -6.67
N GLU A 96 -3.97 10.98 -7.86
CA GLU A 96 -4.54 9.94 -8.70
C GLU A 96 -3.50 9.22 -9.54
N ASN A 97 -2.41 9.91 -9.87
CA ASN A 97 -1.30 9.39 -10.62
C ASN A 97 -0.03 9.50 -9.74
N LEU A 98 0.65 8.38 -9.54
CA LEU A 98 1.89 8.26 -8.78
C LEU A 98 2.92 7.56 -9.66
N TYR A 99 4.17 7.97 -9.56
CA TYR A 99 5.26 7.21 -10.15
C TYR A 99 6.48 7.18 -9.23
N GLY A 100 7.29 6.15 -9.43
CA GLY A 100 8.60 5.98 -8.83
C GLY A 100 9.55 5.37 -9.84
N ILE A 101 10.79 5.86 -9.89
CA ILE A 101 11.89 5.31 -10.68
C ILE A 101 13.07 5.11 -9.73
N ILE A 102 13.56 3.89 -9.69
CA ILE A 102 14.60 3.44 -8.77
C ILE A 102 15.77 2.90 -9.60
N PRO A 103 16.95 3.54 -9.53
CA PRO A 103 18.17 2.99 -10.08
C PRO A 103 18.74 1.91 -9.15
N TYR A 104 19.24 0.82 -9.71
CA TYR A 104 19.90 -0.24 -8.94
C TYR A 104 21.11 -0.78 -9.70
N LEU A 105 22.03 -1.44 -8.99
CA LEU A 105 23.17 -2.10 -9.61
C LEU A 105 22.82 -3.55 -9.90
N LYS A 106 22.98 -3.98 -11.14
CA LYS A 106 22.88 -5.40 -11.53
C LYS A 106 24.12 -6.16 -11.04
N GLU A 107 24.07 -7.49 -11.08
CA GLU A 107 25.18 -8.37 -10.67
C GLU A 107 26.45 -8.14 -11.49
N ASP A 108 26.31 -7.83 -12.77
CA ASP A 108 27.38 -7.46 -13.72
C ASP A 108 27.91 -6.02 -13.54
N ARG A 109 27.44 -5.31 -12.51
CA ARG A 109 27.74 -3.91 -12.21
C ARG A 109 27.19 -2.92 -13.24
N GLU A 110 26.28 -3.33 -14.11
CA GLU A 110 25.55 -2.39 -14.95
C GLU A 110 24.46 -1.66 -14.17
N LEU A 111 24.13 -0.44 -14.63
CA LEU A 111 23.01 0.31 -14.09
C LEU A 111 21.68 -0.26 -14.59
N GLY A 112 20.91 -0.82 -13.67
CA GLY A 112 19.52 -1.17 -13.86
C GLY A 112 18.58 -0.01 -13.53
N LEU A 113 17.42 0.00 -14.20
CA LEU A 113 16.32 0.91 -13.88
C LEU A 113 15.06 0.10 -13.66
N GLU A 114 14.37 0.38 -12.56
CA GLU A 114 13.03 -0.12 -12.29
C GLU A 114 12.10 1.07 -12.13
N GLY A 115 10.92 0.99 -12.73
CA GLY A 115 9.91 2.02 -12.61
C GLY A 115 8.53 1.44 -12.32
N LEU A 116 7.75 2.25 -11.63
CA LEU A 116 6.38 1.99 -11.25
C LEU A 116 5.55 3.23 -11.55
N ILE A 117 4.43 3.06 -12.23
CA ILE A 117 3.43 4.10 -12.46
C ILE A 117 2.08 3.54 -12.02
N PHE A 118 1.46 4.16 -11.04
CA PHE A 118 0.10 3.87 -10.60
C PHE A 118 -0.83 4.98 -11.10
N SER A 119 -1.94 4.61 -11.70
CA SER A 119 -2.99 5.54 -12.11
C SER A 119 -4.35 5.04 -11.63
N SER A 120 -5.11 5.97 -11.05
CA SER A 120 -6.52 5.80 -10.72
C SER A 120 -7.39 6.78 -11.51
N PHE A 121 -6.94 7.18 -12.70
CA PHE A 121 -7.66 8.13 -13.55
C PHE A 121 -9.08 7.66 -13.90
N PHE A 122 -9.27 6.36 -14.11
CA PHE A 122 -10.56 5.76 -14.49
C PHE A 122 -11.27 5.10 -13.31
N LYS A 123 -11.42 5.80 -12.18
CA LYS A 123 -12.12 5.24 -11.02
C LYS A 123 -13.49 4.65 -11.44
N PRO A 124 -13.87 3.46 -10.91
CA PRO A 124 -13.20 2.73 -9.82
C PRO A 124 -12.03 1.85 -10.28
N SER A 125 -11.70 1.80 -11.58
CA SER A 125 -10.54 1.06 -12.07
C SER A 125 -9.22 1.71 -11.67
N CYS A 126 -8.21 0.88 -11.45
CA CYS A 126 -6.83 1.32 -11.29
C CYS A 126 -5.90 0.56 -12.22
N PHE A 127 -4.78 1.20 -12.56
CA PHE A 127 -3.75 0.68 -13.42
C PHE A 127 -2.40 0.81 -12.72
N LEU A 128 -1.63 -0.26 -12.77
CA LEU A 128 -0.26 -0.29 -12.28
C LEU A 128 0.63 -0.77 -13.42
N LEU A 129 1.47 0.13 -13.93
CA LEU A 129 2.56 -0.23 -14.81
C LEU A 129 3.82 -0.44 -13.97
N ARG A 130 4.45 -1.61 -14.10
CA ARG A 130 5.78 -1.89 -13.57
C ARG A 130 6.69 -2.26 -14.72
N PHE A 131 7.88 -1.70 -14.75
CA PHE A 131 8.89 -2.06 -15.73
C PHE A 131 10.26 -2.17 -15.08
N LYS A 132 11.07 -3.08 -15.60
CA LYS A 132 12.48 -3.23 -15.28
C LYS A 132 13.21 -3.26 -16.61
N LYS A 133 14.12 -2.31 -16.81
CA LYS A 133 14.83 -2.13 -18.07
C LYS A 133 15.44 -3.45 -18.54
N ASP A 134 15.16 -3.80 -19.80
CA ASP A 134 15.64 -5.01 -20.49
C ASP A 134 15.13 -6.35 -19.92
N ASP A 135 14.17 -6.35 -18.98
CA ASP A 135 13.76 -7.57 -18.28
C ASP A 135 12.24 -7.74 -18.22
N LEU A 136 11.52 -6.73 -17.72
CA LEU A 136 10.11 -6.82 -17.39
C LEU A 136 9.34 -5.61 -17.91
N PHE A 137 8.18 -5.85 -18.50
CA PHE A 137 7.13 -4.87 -18.68
C PHE A 137 5.80 -5.49 -18.29
N ARG A 138 5.09 -4.87 -17.35
CA ARG A 138 3.90 -5.44 -16.72
C ARG A 138 2.85 -4.36 -16.50
N LEU A 139 1.68 -4.55 -17.10
CA LEU A 139 0.50 -3.75 -16.84
C LEU A 139 -0.49 -4.58 -16.00
N THR A 140 -0.88 -4.05 -14.85
CA THR A 140 -1.93 -4.63 -14.01
C THR A 140 -3.13 -3.69 -14.03
N TRP A 141 -4.28 -4.21 -14.42
CA TRP A 141 -5.58 -3.58 -14.23
C TRP A 141 -6.25 -4.19 -12.99
N GLY A 142 -6.90 -3.34 -12.20
CA GLY A 142 -7.69 -3.74 -11.03
C GLY A 142 -9.06 -3.07 -11.03
N TYR A 143 -10.08 -3.81 -10.62
CA TYR A 143 -11.45 -3.33 -10.50
C TYR A 143 -12.11 -3.84 -9.20
N PRO A 144 -12.53 -2.96 -8.28
CA PRO A 144 -13.24 -3.37 -7.08
C PRO A 144 -14.70 -3.68 -7.42
N LEU A 145 -15.05 -4.96 -7.52
CA LEU A 145 -16.42 -5.41 -7.77
C LEU A 145 -17.31 -5.19 -6.54
N VAL A 146 -16.75 -5.40 -5.35
CA VAL A 146 -17.41 -5.16 -4.08
C VAL A 146 -16.41 -4.48 -3.16
N GLU A 147 -16.82 -3.38 -2.53
CA GLU A 147 -16.07 -2.77 -1.43
C GLU A 147 -17.08 -2.29 -0.37
N ARG A 148 -16.90 -2.78 0.86
CA ARG A 148 -17.79 -2.53 2.00
C ARG A 148 -16.97 -2.38 3.27
N LEU A 149 -17.48 -1.58 4.19
CA LEU A 149 -16.90 -1.43 5.52
C LEU A 149 -17.58 -2.32 6.57
N ALA A 150 -18.73 -2.91 6.23
CA ALA A 150 -19.41 -3.90 7.05
C ALA A 150 -18.53 -5.13 7.32
N PRO A 151 -18.69 -5.75 8.51
CA PRO A 151 -18.06 -7.04 8.80
C PRO A 151 -18.47 -8.15 7.82
N GLY A 152 -17.56 -9.07 7.52
CA GLY A 152 -17.81 -10.18 6.59
C GLY A 152 -17.04 -10.00 5.29
N LEU A 153 -17.63 -10.45 4.17
CA LEU A 153 -17.06 -10.22 2.84
C LEU A 153 -17.10 -8.74 2.50
N SER A 154 -15.96 -8.10 2.69
CA SER A 154 -15.77 -6.65 2.61
C SER A 154 -15.17 -6.21 1.29
N ARG A 155 -14.52 -7.12 0.55
CA ARG A 155 -13.83 -6.79 -0.70
C ARG A 155 -13.91 -7.95 -1.68
N VAL A 156 -14.23 -7.66 -2.93
CA VAL A 156 -14.01 -8.55 -4.08
C VAL A 156 -13.35 -7.71 -5.16
N ASP A 157 -12.11 -8.00 -5.50
CA ASP A 157 -11.40 -7.34 -6.60
C ASP A 157 -11.17 -8.31 -7.73
N LEU A 158 -11.38 -7.82 -8.95
CA LEU A 158 -10.89 -8.45 -10.16
C LEU A 158 -9.57 -7.79 -10.54
N SER A 159 -8.65 -8.59 -11.05
CA SER A 159 -7.39 -8.10 -11.59
C SER A 159 -7.05 -8.83 -12.87
N LEU A 160 -6.40 -8.11 -13.79
CA LEU A 160 -5.77 -8.70 -14.95
C LEU A 160 -4.37 -8.14 -15.05
N GLU A 161 -3.38 -9.01 -15.01
CA GLU A 161 -2.00 -8.66 -15.28
C GLU A 161 -1.62 -9.16 -16.67
N ALA A 162 -1.07 -8.30 -17.50
CA ALA A 162 -0.52 -8.65 -18.80
C ALA A 162 0.90 -8.10 -18.89
N GLY A 163 1.81 -8.85 -19.49
CA GLY A 163 3.17 -8.38 -19.60
C GLY A 163 4.07 -9.27 -20.41
N VAL A 164 5.34 -8.89 -20.41
CA VAL A 164 6.44 -9.66 -20.95
C VAL A 164 7.59 -9.64 -19.96
N GLN A 165 8.21 -10.80 -19.75
CA GLN A 165 9.29 -11.01 -18.79
C GLN A 165 10.45 -11.83 -19.39
N ASP A 166 11.45 -12.13 -18.57
CA ASP A 166 12.61 -12.97 -18.92
C ASP A 166 13.36 -12.43 -20.13
N GLY A 167 13.80 -11.17 -20.02
CA GLY A 167 14.46 -10.48 -21.14
C GLY A 167 13.50 -10.07 -22.24
N LEU A 168 12.24 -9.75 -21.88
CA LEU A 168 11.16 -9.38 -22.80
C LEU A 168 10.84 -10.47 -23.84
N LYS A 169 10.93 -11.75 -23.46
CA LYS A 169 10.70 -12.90 -24.36
C LYS A 169 9.47 -13.73 -24.01
N ASP A 170 9.08 -13.75 -22.74
CA ASP A 170 7.95 -14.55 -22.27
C ASP A 170 6.74 -13.65 -22.02
N GLU A 171 5.84 -13.62 -23.00
CA GLU A 171 4.55 -12.93 -22.88
C GLU A 171 3.60 -13.74 -22.02
N TYR A 172 2.83 -13.03 -21.19
CA TYR A 172 1.90 -13.68 -20.29
C TYR A 172 0.67 -12.85 -20.00
N LEU A 173 -0.37 -13.56 -19.58
CA LEU A 173 -1.61 -13.03 -19.04
C LEU A 173 -1.88 -13.70 -17.69
N THR A 174 -2.41 -12.96 -16.72
CA THR A 174 -2.71 -13.47 -15.39
C THR A 174 -3.98 -12.84 -14.86
N PRO A 175 -5.16 -13.42 -15.15
CA PRO A 175 -6.37 -13.06 -14.43
C PRO A 175 -6.23 -13.41 -12.95
N GLY A 176 -6.86 -12.61 -12.10
CA GLY A 176 -6.87 -12.82 -10.67
C GLY A 176 -8.12 -12.28 -9.99
N VAL A 177 -8.46 -12.91 -8.87
CA VAL A 177 -9.52 -12.49 -7.99
C VAL A 177 -8.98 -12.39 -6.56
N THR A 178 -9.38 -11.35 -5.85
CA THR A 178 -9.07 -11.17 -4.43
C THR A 178 -10.36 -11.10 -3.64
N PHE A 179 -10.45 -11.88 -2.57
CA PHE A 179 -11.52 -11.81 -1.59
C PHE A 179 -10.96 -11.27 -0.28
N GLY A 180 -11.55 -10.20 0.24
CA GLY A 180 -11.17 -9.60 1.51
C GLY A 180 -12.31 -9.70 2.53
N PHE A 181 -12.00 -10.28 3.67
CA PHE A 181 -12.88 -10.36 4.83
C PHE A 181 -12.36 -9.43 5.92
N ARG A 182 -13.20 -8.56 6.45
CA ARG A 182 -12.83 -7.64 7.53
C ARG A 182 -13.81 -7.79 8.68
N PHE A 183 -13.27 -7.79 9.89
CA PHE A 183 -14.00 -7.79 11.15
C PHE A 183 -13.26 -6.86 12.13
N PRO A 184 -13.88 -6.42 13.24
CA PRO A 184 -13.28 -5.43 14.13
C PRO A 184 -11.90 -5.80 14.69
N ARG A 185 -11.59 -7.10 14.83
CA ARG A 185 -10.31 -7.59 15.41
C ARG A 185 -9.57 -8.57 14.53
N TRP A 186 -10.05 -8.84 13.33
CA TRP A 186 -9.36 -9.73 12.42
C TRP A 186 -9.73 -9.45 10.97
N SER A 187 -8.86 -9.85 10.06
CA SER A 187 -9.09 -9.80 8.63
C SER A 187 -8.55 -11.06 7.98
N ALA A 188 -9.10 -11.40 6.83
CA ALA A 188 -8.55 -12.42 5.96
C ALA A 188 -8.51 -11.88 4.53
N ASN A 189 -7.48 -12.22 3.77
CA ASN A 189 -7.41 -11.96 2.34
C ASN A 189 -7.06 -13.26 1.64
N LEU A 190 -7.79 -13.58 0.58
CA LEU A 190 -7.53 -14.70 -0.30
C LEU A 190 -7.30 -14.15 -1.70
N LEU A 191 -6.11 -14.37 -2.23
CA LEU A 191 -5.74 -14.04 -3.59
C LEU A 191 -5.63 -15.34 -4.39
N SER A 192 -6.24 -15.35 -5.57
CA SER A 192 -6.05 -16.39 -6.58
C SER A 192 -5.73 -15.74 -7.90
N ARG A 193 -4.68 -16.21 -8.56
CA ARG A 193 -4.19 -15.75 -9.86
C ARG A 193 -3.84 -16.96 -10.70
N TYR A 194 -4.22 -16.96 -11.97
CA TYR A 194 -3.86 -18.05 -12.87
C TYR A 194 -2.93 -17.50 -13.94
N TYR A 195 -1.68 -17.92 -13.92
CA TYR A 195 -0.69 -17.49 -14.91
C TYR A 195 -0.86 -18.28 -16.20
N ILE A 196 -0.86 -17.57 -17.33
CA ILE A 196 -0.98 -18.11 -18.67
C ILE A 196 0.19 -17.51 -19.47
N GLY A 197 1.28 -18.26 -19.60
CA GLY A 197 2.43 -17.87 -20.42
C GLY A 197 2.60 -18.77 -21.64
N LYS A 198 3.60 -18.49 -22.47
CA LYS A 198 3.88 -19.31 -23.65
C LYS A 198 4.47 -20.68 -23.29
N LYS A 199 5.25 -20.74 -22.21
CA LYS A 199 6.02 -21.94 -21.83
C LYS A 199 5.34 -22.80 -20.78
N ASP A 200 4.48 -22.20 -19.97
CA ASP A 200 3.83 -22.83 -18.83
C ASP A 200 2.63 -22.02 -18.37
N GLU A 201 1.80 -22.69 -17.59
CA GLU A 201 0.63 -22.11 -16.95
C GLU A 201 0.48 -22.71 -15.56
N GLY A 202 -0.17 -21.98 -14.67
CA GLY A 202 -0.43 -22.52 -13.35
C GLY A 202 -0.97 -21.52 -12.35
N LEU A 203 -1.43 -22.06 -11.24
CA LEU A 203 -2.04 -21.30 -10.18
C LEU A 203 -0.99 -20.64 -9.30
N ARG A 204 -1.26 -19.39 -8.93
CA ARG A 204 -0.62 -18.70 -7.82
C ARG A 204 -1.70 -18.24 -6.85
N GLY A 205 -1.55 -18.59 -5.58
CA GLY A 205 -2.50 -18.24 -4.54
C GLY A 205 -1.80 -17.70 -3.32
N SER A 206 -2.48 -16.84 -2.58
CA SER A 206 -2.06 -16.49 -1.22
C SER A 206 -3.26 -16.33 -0.31
N ALA A 207 -3.06 -16.66 0.96
CA ALA A 207 -4.03 -16.50 2.02
C ALA A 207 -3.35 -15.80 3.19
N THR A 208 -3.86 -14.65 3.59
CA THR A 208 -3.38 -13.94 4.78
C THR A 208 -4.52 -13.87 5.77
N PHE A 209 -4.32 -14.37 6.99
CA PHE A 209 -5.22 -14.16 8.11
C PHE A 209 -4.49 -13.33 9.17
N ARG A 210 -5.09 -12.23 9.61
CA ARG A 210 -4.51 -11.37 10.64
C ARG A 210 -5.49 -11.19 11.78
N ARG A 211 -5.02 -11.34 13.01
CA ARG A 211 -5.78 -11.07 14.24
C ARG A 211 -5.06 -10.02 15.06
N TYR A 212 -5.77 -8.95 15.40
CA TYR A 212 -5.27 -7.88 16.24
C TYR A 212 -5.53 -8.18 17.71
N ILE A 213 -4.48 -8.05 18.54
CA ILE A 213 -4.49 -8.31 19.97
C ILE A 213 -3.85 -7.10 20.65
N SER A 214 -4.67 -6.20 21.19
CA SER A 214 -4.20 -4.91 21.72
C SER A 214 -3.42 -4.13 20.65
N ASN A 215 -2.18 -3.72 20.92
CA ASN A 215 -1.29 -3.05 19.97
C ASN A 215 -0.44 -4.04 19.13
N SER A 216 -0.67 -5.33 19.25
CA SER A 216 0.05 -6.40 18.55
C SER A 216 -0.85 -7.06 17.51
N HIS A 217 -0.27 -7.87 16.63
CA HIS A 217 -1.04 -8.74 15.76
C HIS A 217 -0.37 -10.10 15.56
N LEU A 218 -1.21 -11.12 15.37
CA LEU A 218 -0.84 -12.42 14.86
C LEU A 218 -1.19 -12.45 13.38
N GLU A 219 -0.29 -12.94 12.54
CA GLU A 219 -0.49 -13.12 11.11
C GLU A 219 -0.17 -14.56 10.71
N LEU A 220 -1.07 -15.18 9.94
CA LEU A 220 -0.84 -16.44 9.27
C LEU A 220 -0.85 -16.16 7.76
N LEU A 221 0.24 -16.48 7.09
CA LEU A 221 0.41 -16.34 5.65
C LEU A 221 0.58 -17.73 5.04
N GLY A 222 -0.24 -18.07 4.05
CA GLY A 222 -0.05 -19.21 3.18
C GLY A 222 0.17 -18.73 1.76
N ASP A 223 1.23 -19.17 1.10
CA ASP A 223 1.53 -18.86 -0.29
C ASP A 223 1.65 -20.15 -1.10
N TYR A 224 1.18 -20.09 -2.34
CA TYR A 224 1.37 -21.13 -3.35
C TYR A 224 1.79 -20.48 -4.68
N ASP A 225 2.88 -20.94 -5.27
CA ASP A 225 3.37 -20.53 -6.58
C ASP A 225 3.80 -21.77 -7.37
N TYR A 226 3.07 -22.11 -8.43
CA TYR A 226 3.34 -23.31 -9.24
C TYR A 226 4.75 -23.38 -9.86
N ARG A 227 5.48 -22.26 -9.94
CA ARG A 227 6.87 -22.22 -10.43
C ARG A 227 7.90 -22.36 -9.31
N GLY A 228 7.49 -22.62 -8.06
CA GLY A 228 8.41 -22.79 -6.95
C GLY A 228 9.20 -21.54 -6.60
N ARG A 229 8.64 -20.34 -6.85
CA ARG A 229 9.35 -19.07 -6.67
C ARG A 229 9.23 -18.47 -5.27
N THR A 230 8.41 -19.07 -4.41
CA THR A 230 8.28 -18.64 -3.02
C THR A 230 9.57 -19.00 -2.27
N ARG A 231 10.08 -18.07 -1.45
CA ARG A 231 11.30 -18.27 -0.67
C ARG A 231 10.98 -18.12 0.80
N LEU A 232 11.52 -19.02 1.60
CA LEU A 232 11.50 -18.90 3.07
C LEU A 232 12.68 -18.01 3.48
N ARG A 233 12.49 -17.16 4.50
CA ARG A 233 13.56 -16.29 5.02
C ARG A 233 14.75 -17.09 5.55
N THR A 234 14.47 -18.25 6.14
CA THR A 234 15.43 -19.22 6.68
C THR A 234 16.03 -20.15 5.62
N PHE A 235 15.54 -20.09 4.38
CA PHE A 235 16.10 -20.82 3.24
C PHE A 235 16.08 -19.95 1.97
N PRO A 236 16.83 -18.83 1.93
CA PRO A 236 16.69 -17.81 0.88
C PRO A 236 17.15 -18.29 -0.51
N GLN A 237 17.90 -19.39 -0.57
CA GLN A 237 18.42 -19.97 -1.81
C GLN A 237 17.49 -21.04 -2.41
N ILE A 238 16.51 -21.52 -1.64
CA ILE A 238 15.63 -22.60 -2.06
C ILE A 238 14.27 -22.02 -2.40
N GLY A 239 13.85 -22.20 -3.65
CA GLY A 239 12.49 -21.95 -4.08
C GLY A 239 11.57 -23.11 -3.69
N VAL A 240 10.38 -22.79 -3.18
CA VAL A 240 9.34 -23.75 -2.82
C VAL A 240 8.02 -23.39 -3.48
N ASP A 241 7.21 -24.40 -3.80
CA ASP A 241 5.90 -24.18 -4.41
C ASP A 241 4.89 -23.69 -3.37
N ASN A 242 5.07 -24.08 -2.11
CA ASN A 242 4.20 -23.68 -1.02
C ASN A 242 5.00 -23.18 0.18
N ALA A 243 4.45 -22.18 0.87
CA ALA A 243 4.99 -21.71 2.14
C ALA A 243 3.84 -21.42 3.11
N LEU A 244 4.07 -21.72 4.38
CA LEU A 244 3.24 -21.31 5.48
C LEU A 244 4.10 -20.51 6.45
N SER A 245 3.63 -19.36 6.90
CA SER A 245 4.30 -18.55 7.91
C SER A 245 3.32 -18.09 8.98
N LEU A 246 3.75 -18.17 10.24
CA LEU A 246 3.07 -17.63 11.40
C LEU A 246 3.94 -16.54 12.00
N GLU A 247 3.41 -15.34 12.14
CA GLU A 247 4.10 -14.19 12.70
C GLU A 247 3.34 -13.62 13.89
N TYR A 248 4.08 -13.21 14.92
CA TYR A 248 3.57 -12.39 16.01
C TYR A 248 4.37 -11.10 16.09
N SER A 249 3.71 -9.98 15.82
CA SER A 249 4.33 -8.66 15.75
C SER A 249 3.79 -7.74 16.84
N PHE A 250 4.69 -7.03 17.52
CA PHE A 250 4.34 -6.05 18.54
C PHE A 250 5.29 -4.85 18.52
N PRO A 251 4.79 -3.64 18.84
CA PRO A 251 5.59 -2.43 18.84
C PRO A 251 6.54 -2.42 20.03
N LEU A 252 7.83 -2.20 19.76
CA LEU A 252 8.84 -1.93 20.79
C LEU A 252 8.89 -0.44 21.12
N LEU A 253 8.87 0.41 20.10
CA LEU A 253 9.01 1.86 20.26
C LEU A 253 8.12 2.60 19.25
N LYS A 254 7.37 3.58 19.75
CA LYS A 254 6.58 4.50 18.93
C LYS A 254 7.42 5.73 18.62
N LEU A 255 8.08 5.77 17.46
CA LEU A 255 8.93 6.91 17.09
C LEU A 255 8.07 8.10 16.69
N ARG A 256 7.18 7.92 15.70
CA ARG A 256 6.21 8.91 15.21
C ARG A 256 6.82 10.30 14.98
N LYS A 257 8.01 10.30 14.37
CA LYS A 257 8.83 11.48 14.11
C LYS A 257 9.35 11.44 12.68
N GLY A 258 9.65 12.61 12.14
CA GLY A 258 10.07 12.73 10.76
C GLY A 258 10.92 13.96 10.49
N LEU A 259 11.48 13.99 9.28
CA LEU A 259 12.21 15.10 8.71
C LEU A 259 11.31 15.79 7.69
N TRP A 260 11.10 17.10 7.85
CA TRP A 260 10.29 17.88 6.90
C TRP A 260 10.87 17.89 5.48
N ASN A 261 12.21 17.89 5.35
CA ASN A 261 12.92 17.79 4.09
C ASN A 261 13.97 16.65 4.20
N PRO A 262 13.81 15.50 3.52
CA PRO A 262 12.97 15.27 2.33
C PRO A 262 11.60 14.63 2.63
N SER A 263 10.86 15.14 3.64
CA SER A 263 9.52 14.67 4.02
C SER A 263 9.46 13.18 4.40
N ILE A 264 10.39 12.70 5.22
CA ILE A 264 10.41 11.32 5.71
C ILE A 264 9.72 11.25 7.07
N PHE A 265 8.85 10.27 7.30
CA PHE A 265 8.22 10.01 8.59
C PHE A 265 8.46 8.56 9.01
N PHE A 266 8.97 8.35 10.23
CA PHE A 266 9.15 7.05 10.84
C PHE A 266 7.97 6.77 11.78
N GLU A 267 7.29 5.64 11.56
CA GLU A 267 6.12 5.23 12.34
C GLU A 267 6.55 4.52 13.63
N ASP A 268 6.31 3.22 13.74
CA ASP A 268 6.61 2.40 14.91
C ASP A 268 7.74 1.40 14.57
N LEU A 269 8.65 1.18 15.52
CA LEU A 269 9.66 0.12 15.49
C LEU A 269 9.06 -1.11 16.18
N SER A 270 9.00 -2.23 15.49
CA SER A 270 8.31 -3.45 15.95
C SER A 270 9.25 -4.64 15.99
N CYS A 271 9.04 -5.51 16.97
CA CYS A 271 9.64 -6.83 17.01
C CYS A 271 8.65 -7.84 16.40
N VAL A 272 9.15 -8.77 15.61
CA VAL A 272 8.35 -9.85 15.02
C VAL A 272 9.01 -11.17 15.31
N PHE A 273 8.29 -12.07 15.98
CA PHE A 273 8.65 -13.48 16.01
C PHE A 273 7.98 -14.17 14.85
N PHE A 274 8.72 -15.00 14.13
CA PHE A 274 8.16 -15.76 13.02
C PHE A 274 8.54 -17.22 13.10
N ALA A 275 7.65 -18.06 12.61
CA ALA A 275 7.90 -19.44 12.22
C ALA A 275 7.42 -19.61 10.79
N GLU A 276 8.11 -20.43 10.02
CA GLU A 276 7.79 -20.67 8.62
C GLU A 276 8.19 -22.07 8.18
N GLY A 277 7.57 -22.55 7.11
CA GLY A 277 7.96 -23.80 6.50
C GLY A 277 7.26 -24.09 5.19
N SER A 278 7.72 -25.15 4.54
CA SER A 278 7.14 -25.73 3.33
C SER A 278 6.81 -27.20 3.58
N PHE A 279 5.65 -27.64 3.12
CA PHE A 279 5.23 -29.04 3.18
C PHE A 279 5.98 -29.90 2.15
N GLN A 280 6.45 -29.31 1.06
CA GLN A 280 7.33 -29.98 0.09
C GLN A 280 8.78 -29.71 0.48
N GLY A 281 9.46 -30.73 0.99
CA GLY A 281 10.89 -30.67 1.35
C GLY A 281 11.18 -30.59 2.85
N SER A 282 10.16 -30.64 3.71
CA SER A 282 10.31 -30.60 5.18
C SER A 282 11.22 -29.45 5.64
N LEU A 283 11.07 -28.28 5.02
CA LEU A 283 11.83 -27.10 5.36
C LEU A 283 11.08 -26.34 6.44
N PHE A 284 11.72 -26.12 7.58
CA PHE A 284 11.14 -25.39 8.70
C PHE A 284 12.20 -24.48 9.30
N GLY A 285 11.76 -23.32 9.76
CA GLY A 285 12.62 -22.37 10.42
C GLY A 285 11.83 -21.35 11.19
N GLY A 286 12.53 -20.56 11.99
CA GLY A 286 11.92 -19.49 12.75
C GLY A 286 12.97 -18.50 13.20
N GLY A 287 12.51 -17.37 13.72
CA GLY A 287 13.43 -16.31 14.09
C GLY A 287 12.74 -15.08 14.64
N VAL A 288 13.53 -14.02 14.68
CA VAL A 288 13.12 -12.71 15.15
C VAL A 288 13.54 -11.64 14.14
N GLU A 289 12.66 -10.68 13.90
CA GLU A 289 12.93 -9.50 13.08
C GLU A 289 12.67 -8.22 13.86
N LEU A 290 13.50 -7.23 13.60
CA LEU A 290 13.22 -5.84 13.94
C LEU A 290 12.72 -5.14 12.67
N ARG A 291 11.47 -4.67 12.68
CA ARG A 291 10.82 -3.99 11.55
C ARG A 291 10.61 -2.51 11.86
N GLN A 292 11.07 -1.64 10.97
CA GLN A 292 10.80 -0.20 11.01
C GLN A 292 9.83 0.16 9.89
N GLU A 293 8.63 0.59 10.24
CA GLU A 293 7.70 1.19 9.27
C GLU A 293 8.03 2.68 9.09
N GLY A 294 7.99 3.15 7.85
CA GLY A 294 8.21 4.54 7.52
C GLY A 294 7.42 4.95 6.28
N SER A 295 7.44 6.25 6.01
CA SER A 295 6.81 6.79 4.83
C SER A 295 7.56 8.00 4.29
N LEU A 296 7.55 8.15 2.97
CA LEU A 296 8.09 9.28 2.25
C LEU A 296 6.91 10.12 1.75
N GLY A 297 6.85 11.38 2.14
CA GLY A 297 5.80 12.31 1.77
C GLY A 297 5.85 12.61 0.28
N ALA A 298 4.91 12.04 -0.48
CA ALA A 298 4.49 12.57 -1.77
C ALA A 298 3.15 13.30 -1.56
N VAL A 299 3.01 14.49 -2.14
CA VAL A 299 2.03 15.55 -1.81
C VAL A 299 0.67 15.06 -1.30
N TYR A 300 0.03 14.10 -1.99
CA TYR A 300 -1.29 13.60 -1.63
C TYR A 300 -1.33 12.18 -1.05
N ARG A 301 -0.30 11.36 -1.28
CA ARG A 301 -0.22 9.98 -0.76
C ARG A 301 1.21 9.65 -0.38
N PRO A 302 1.50 9.40 0.90
CA PRO A 302 2.85 9.04 1.32
C PRO A 302 3.20 7.64 0.81
N LEU A 303 4.40 7.49 0.26
CA LEU A 303 4.96 6.22 -0.17
C LEU A 303 5.46 5.49 1.07
N LYS A 304 4.77 4.43 1.49
CA LYS A 304 5.13 3.67 2.68
C LYS A 304 6.26 2.68 2.37
N PHE A 305 7.16 2.51 3.31
CA PHE A 305 8.24 1.54 3.24
C PHE A 305 8.39 0.81 4.58
N ILE A 306 8.89 -0.41 4.51
CA ILE A 306 9.30 -1.20 5.67
C ILE A 306 10.75 -1.60 5.45
N THR A 307 11.60 -1.37 6.44
CA THR A 307 12.92 -2.00 6.50
C THR A 307 12.96 -2.99 7.65
N CYS A 308 13.71 -4.08 7.48
CA CYS A 308 13.88 -5.06 8.54
C CYS A 308 15.33 -5.54 8.67
N LEU A 309 15.69 -5.88 9.90
CA LEU A 309 16.88 -6.64 10.25
C LEU A 309 16.41 -7.93 10.92
N GLY A 310 16.76 -9.08 10.35
CA GLY A 310 16.27 -10.38 10.80
C GLY A 310 17.40 -11.33 11.16
N LEU A 311 17.13 -12.17 12.16
CA LEU A 311 17.91 -13.35 12.50
C LEU A 311 16.98 -14.56 12.48
N GLY A 312 17.35 -15.58 11.70
CA GLY A 312 16.61 -16.81 11.56
C GLY A 312 17.48 -18.04 11.82
N LEU A 313 16.85 -19.12 12.23
CA LEU A 313 17.45 -20.44 12.38
C LEU A 313 16.61 -21.42 11.56
N ASN A 314 17.29 -22.26 10.79
CA ASN A 314 16.64 -23.35 10.08
C ASN A 314 16.62 -24.64 10.93
N LYS A 315 15.88 -25.66 10.47
CA LYS A 315 15.76 -26.96 11.15
C LYS A 315 17.10 -27.66 11.40
N ASP A 316 18.11 -27.36 10.59
CA ASP A 316 19.44 -27.96 10.65
C ASP A 316 20.38 -27.18 11.60
N GLY A 317 19.87 -26.12 12.24
CA GLY A 317 20.60 -25.29 13.20
C GLY A 317 21.45 -24.20 12.56
N GLU A 318 21.35 -24.00 11.24
CA GLU A 318 22.11 -22.96 10.55
C GLU A 318 21.44 -21.59 10.76
N GLY A 319 22.26 -20.62 11.17
CA GLY A 319 21.84 -19.25 11.41
C GLY A 319 21.95 -18.38 10.16
N ILE A 320 20.94 -17.53 9.93
CA ILE A 320 20.91 -16.57 8.83
C ILE A 320 20.64 -15.18 9.41
N VAL A 321 21.45 -14.21 8.99
CA VAL A 321 21.22 -12.78 9.24
C VAL A 321 20.91 -12.13 7.90
N TYR A 322 19.83 -11.35 7.84
CA TYR A 322 19.42 -10.67 6.62
C TYR A 322 18.89 -9.27 6.90
N VAL A 323 18.97 -8.43 5.87
CA VAL A 323 18.36 -7.11 5.83
C VAL A 323 17.36 -7.11 4.68
N GLY A 324 16.13 -6.72 4.98
CA GLY A 324 15.04 -6.64 4.01
C GLY A 324 14.53 -5.21 3.86
N TRP A 325 13.94 -4.93 2.70
CA TRP A 325 13.20 -3.70 2.46
C TRP A 325 12.01 -4.00 1.54
N ALA A 326 10.89 -3.33 1.77
CA ALA A 326 9.69 -3.44 0.96
C ALA A 326 8.96 -2.10 0.88
N LEU A 327 8.34 -1.83 -0.28
CA LEU A 327 7.35 -0.75 -0.43
C LEU A 327 5.95 -1.33 -0.14
N LYS A 328 5.14 -0.58 0.60
CA LYS A 328 3.83 -1.03 1.11
C LYS A 328 2.67 -0.30 0.42
#